data_AF-A0A1G4XA76-F1
#
_entry.id   AF-A0A1G4XA76-F1
#
_cell.length_a   1.000
_cell.length_b   1.000
_cell.length_c   1.000
_cell.angle_alpha   90.00
_cell.angle_beta   90.00
_cell.angle_gamma   90.00
#
_symmetry.space_group_name_H-M   'P 1'
#
loop_
_entity.id
_entity.type
_entity.pdbx_description
1 polymer ?
#
loop_
_entity_poly.entity_id
_entity_poly.type
_entity_poly.pdbx_seq_one_letter_code
_entity_poly.pdbx_strand_id
1 'polypeptide(L)'
;MTTTPAERIGGWLLGPLAWLLVALLSTSLALLLYATALMTPQSVTALGAQPLKQTILWFVSFAFAIAIWYYTFWLVIAFFKRRRSVPKHYIIWLLVCVLLSVKAFAFAPVTDELALRQLLFPLLAAALMVPYFKRSSRVKRTFVNP
;
A
#
# COMPACT_ATOMS: atom_id res chain seq x y z
N MET A 1 -7.60 21.78 -34.13
CA MET A 1 -6.96 20.86 -33.16
C MET A 1 -8.03 19.98 -32.54
N THR A 2 -8.09 18.71 -32.92
CA THR A 2 -9.07 17.76 -32.38
C THR A 2 -8.58 17.25 -31.02
N THR A 3 -9.11 17.81 -29.93
CA THR A 3 -8.85 17.30 -28.58
C THR A 3 -9.57 15.96 -28.45
N THR A 4 -8.84 14.87 -28.67
CA THR A 4 -9.37 13.53 -28.42
C THR A 4 -9.79 13.45 -26.95
N PRO A 5 -11.05 13.11 -26.64
CA PRO A 5 -11.52 13.05 -25.27
C PRO A 5 -10.71 12.01 -24.50
N ALA A 6 -10.28 12.36 -23.29
CA ALA A 6 -9.50 11.48 -22.43
C ALA A 6 -10.24 10.14 -22.24
N GLU A 7 -9.60 9.04 -22.66
CA GLU A 7 -10.19 7.70 -22.65
C GLU A 7 -10.72 7.35 -21.25
N ARG A 8 -11.95 6.82 -21.16
CA ARG A 8 -12.58 6.48 -19.87
C ARG A 8 -11.71 5.46 -19.12
N ILE A 9 -11.62 5.57 -17.79
CA ILE A 9 -11.00 4.53 -16.96
C ILE A 9 -11.81 3.26 -17.17
N GLY A 10 -11.24 2.26 -17.82
CA GLY A 10 -11.92 1.04 -18.20
C GLY A 10 -10.96 -0.09 -18.58
N GLY A 11 -11.48 -1.32 -18.58
CA GLY A 11 -10.71 -2.52 -18.90
C GLY A 11 -9.65 -2.85 -17.84
N TRP A 12 -8.45 -3.23 -18.29
CA TRP A 12 -7.34 -3.69 -17.44
C TRP A 12 -6.85 -2.67 -16.39
N LEU A 13 -7.23 -1.39 -16.47
CA LEU A 13 -6.94 -0.40 -15.42
C LEU A 13 -7.72 -0.65 -14.12
N LEU A 14 -8.79 -1.43 -14.17
CA LEU A 14 -9.58 -1.78 -12.99
C LEU A 14 -8.82 -2.70 -12.03
N GLY A 15 -7.89 -3.53 -12.54
CA GLY A 15 -7.06 -4.39 -11.70
C GLY A 15 -6.17 -3.58 -10.73
N PRO A 16 -5.33 -2.65 -11.22
CA PRO A 16 -4.57 -1.74 -10.38
C PRO A 16 -5.40 -0.89 -9.43
N LEU A 17 -6.59 -0.48 -9.86
CA LEU A 17 -7.52 0.25 -8.99
C LEU A 17 -8.05 -0.64 -7.86
N ALA A 18 -8.52 -1.84 -8.17
CA ALA A 18 -9.02 -2.80 -7.20
C ALA A 18 -7.95 -3.14 -6.15
N TRP A 19 -6.71 -3.37 -6.60
CA TRP A 19 -5.58 -3.61 -5.70
C TRP A 19 -5.31 -2.43 -4.76
N LEU A 20 -5.34 -1.19 -5.26
CA LEU A 20 -5.20 -0.01 -4.40
C LEU A 20 -6.32 0.08 -3.37
N LEU A 21 -7.56 -0.22 -3.75
CA LEU A 21 -8.70 -0.17 -2.83
C LEU A 21 -8.58 -1.25 -1.75
N VAL A 22 -8.19 -2.48 -2.13
CA VAL A 22 -7.91 -3.56 -1.18
C VAL A 22 -6.78 -3.16 -0.23
N ALA A 23 -5.69 -2.60 -0.75
CA ALA A 23 -4.58 -2.16 0.10
C ALA A 23 -4.94 -0.99 1.02
N LEU A 24 -5.79 -0.06 0.57
CA LEU A 24 -6.33 1.01 1.40
C LEU A 24 -7.21 0.43 2.53
N LEU A 25 -8.04 -0.56 2.22
CA LEU A 25 -8.85 -1.26 3.23
C LEU A 25 -7.96 -1.97 4.25
N SER A 26 -6.93 -2.71 3.78
CA SER A 26 -5.98 -3.43 4.65
C SER A 26 -5.21 -2.50 5.57
N THR A 27 -4.73 -1.36 5.06
CA THR A 27 -4.00 -0.37 5.86
C THR A 27 -4.93 0.37 6.83
N SER A 28 -6.19 0.60 6.46
CA SER A 28 -7.20 1.17 7.36
C SER A 28 -7.51 0.21 8.50
N LEU A 29 -7.65 -1.08 8.22
CA LEU A 29 -7.83 -2.13 9.23
C LEU A 29 -6.62 -2.20 10.17
N ALA A 30 -5.40 -2.12 9.64
CA ALA A 30 -4.19 -2.09 10.47
C ALA A 30 -4.18 -0.90 11.44
N LEU A 31 -4.54 0.30 10.98
CA LEU A 31 -4.67 1.47 11.84
C LEU A 31 -5.75 1.29 12.90
N LEU A 32 -6.89 0.68 12.54
CA LEU A 32 -7.95 0.36 13.49
C LEU A 32 -7.44 -0.59 14.57
N LEU A 33 -6.68 -1.63 14.22
CA LEU A 33 -6.08 -2.57 15.18
C LEU A 33 -5.08 -1.88 16.12
N TYR A 34 -4.27 -0.94 15.61
CA TYR A 34 -3.40 -0.13 16.46
C TYR A 34 -4.20 0.78 17.41
N ALA A 35 -5.28 1.38 16.92
CA ALA A 35 -6.15 2.23 17.73
C ALA A 35 -6.88 1.43 18.82
N THR A 36 -7.42 0.25 18.50
CA THR A 36 -8.06 -0.63 19.49
C THR A 36 -7.06 -1.18 20.50
N ALA A 37 -5.81 -1.42 20.10
CA ALA A 37 -4.73 -1.78 21.02
C ALA A 37 -4.38 -0.66 22.01
N LEU A 38 -4.60 0.61 21.67
CA LEU A 38 -4.43 1.72 22.63
C LEU A 38 -5.62 1.87 23.57
N MET A 39 -6.82 1.47 23.14
CA MET A 39 -8.05 1.58 23.93
C MET A 39 -8.27 0.38 24.86
N THR A 40 -7.66 -0.77 24.55
CA THR A 40 -7.78 -1.99 25.34
C THR A 40 -6.81 -1.97 26.53
N PRO A 41 -7.28 -2.07 27.78
CA PRO A 41 -6.40 -1.94 28.96
C PRO A 41 -5.37 -3.05 29.05
N GLN A 42 -5.68 -4.27 28.58
CA GLN A 42 -4.76 -5.41 28.57
C GLN A 42 -3.56 -5.20 27.66
N SER A 43 -3.72 -4.54 26.51
CA SER A 43 -2.61 -4.24 25.61
C SER A 43 -1.78 -3.08 26.11
N VAL A 44 -2.39 -2.06 26.74
CA VAL A 44 -1.65 -0.94 27.35
C VAL A 44 -0.78 -1.42 28.51
N THR A 45 -1.28 -2.31 29.36
CA THR A 45 -0.47 -2.91 30.44
C THR A 45 0.63 -3.81 29.88
N ALA A 46 0.36 -4.57 28.82
CA ALA A 46 1.37 -5.37 28.14
C ALA A 46 2.47 -4.48 27.53
N LEU A 47 2.12 -3.37 26.87
CA LEU A 47 3.06 -2.38 26.32
C LEU A 47 3.93 -1.71 27.40
N GLY A 48 3.36 -1.45 28.58
CA GLY A 48 4.09 -0.92 29.73
C GLY A 48 5.05 -1.91 30.38
N ALA A 49 4.78 -3.22 30.25
CA ALA A 49 5.64 -4.28 30.77
C ALA A 49 6.81 -4.66 29.82
N GLN A 50 6.79 -4.17 28.58
CA GLN A 50 7.84 -4.44 27.59
C GLN A 50 9.06 -3.53 27.79
N PRO A 51 10.26 -3.97 27.36
CA PRO A 51 11.44 -3.11 27.36
C PRO A 51 11.24 -1.89 26.46
N LEU A 52 11.81 -0.74 26.85
CA LEU A 52 11.68 0.55 26.16
C LEU A 52 11.88 0.46 24.64
N LYS A 53 12.85 -0.35 24.19
CA LYS A 53 13.13 -0.62 22.77
C LYS A 53 11.90 -1.14 22.02
N GLN A 54 11.18 -2.10 22.60
CA GLN A 54 10.00 -2.72 21.98
C GLN A 54 8.85 -1.72 21.88
N THR A 55 8.66 -0.90 22.93
CA THR A 55 7.64 0.16 22.97
C THR A 55 7.92 1.22 21.91
N ILE A 56 9.17 1.69 21.77
CA ILE A 56 9.56 2.62 20.70
C ILE A 56 9.30 2.00 19.32
N LEU A 57 9.68 0.73 19.10
CA LEU A 57 9.46 0.05 17.82
C LEU A 57 7.97 -0.09 17.48
N TRP A 58 7.11 -0.27 18.47
CA TRP A 58 5.66 -0.29 18.30
C TRP A 58 5.13 1.07 17.81
N PHE A 59 5.53 2.17 18.46
CA PHE A 59 5.13 3.52 18.04
C PHE A 59 5.70 3.90 16.66
N VAL A 60 6.93 3.50 16.36
CA VAL A 60 7.53 3.68 15.02
C VAL A 60 6.74 2.91 13.96
N SER A 61 6.34 1.67 14.26
CA SER A 61 5.52 0.85 13.35
C SER A 61 4.14 1.47 13.13
N PHE A 62 3.54 2.04 14.17
CA PHE A 62 2.28 2.77 14.07
C PHE A 62 2.41 4.03 13.20
N ALA A 63 3.47 4.82 13.40
CA ALA A 63 3.76 6.00 12.57
C ALA A 63 3.96 5.63 11.07
N PHE A 64 4.69 4.54 10.80
CA PHE A 64 4.83 4.01 9.45
C PHE A 64 3.50 3.56 8.85
N ALA A 65 2.62 2.92 9.63
CA ALA A 65 1.29 2.53 9.18
C ALA A 65 0.45 3.75 8.76
N ILE A 66 0.51 4.85 9.54
CA ILE A 66 -0.16 6.12 9.20
C ILE A 66 0.41 6.70 7.91
N ALA A 67 1.74 6.72 7.76
CA ALA A 67 2.40 7.24 6.57
C ALA A 67 2.00 6.46 5.30
N ILE A 68 2.01 5.12 5.36
CA ILE A 68 1.60 4.26 4.25
C ILE A 68 0.12 4.46 3.92
N TRP A 69 -0.75 4.56 4.93
CA TRP A 69 -2.17 4.79 4.74
C TRP A 69 -2.43 6.12 4.04
N TYR A 70 -1.82 7.21 4.52
CA TYR A 70 -1.95 8.53 3.90
C TYR A 70 -1.45 8.54 2.45
N TYR A 71 -0.31 7.90 2.19
CA TYR A 71 0.25 7.80 0.85
C TYR A 71 -0.65 6.97 -0.09
N THR A 72 -1.24 5.88 0.41
CA THR A 72 -2.18 5.04 -0.35
C THR A 72 -3.47 5.81 -0.65
N PHE A 73 -4.01 6.54 0.33
CA PHE A 73 -5.21 7.37 0.17
C PHE A 73 -5.00 8.48 -0.86
N TRP A 74 -3.86 9.18 -0.79
CA TRP A 74 -3.48 10.18 -1.78
C TRP A 74 -3.37 9.56 -3.18
N LEU A 75 -2.76 8.37 -3.30
CA LEU A 75 -2.60 7.68 -4.57
C LEU A 75 -3.94 7.26 -5.18
N VAL A 76 -4.90 6.81 -4.36
CA VAL A 76 -6.28 6.53 -4.80
C VAL A 76 -6.95 7.79 -5.35
N ILE A 77 -6.88 8.91 -4.64
CA ILE A 77 -7.42 10.19 -5.13
C ILE A 77 -6.74 10.62 -6.43
N ALA A 78 -5.41 10.53 -6.49
CA ALA A 78 -4.63 10.88 -7.68
C ALA A 78 -5.00 9.99 -8.88
N PHE A 79 -5.27 8.70 -8.63
CA PHE A 79 -5.71 7.73 -9.64
C PHE A 79 -7.07 8.15 -10.23
N PHE A 80 -8.05 8.48 -9.38
CA PHE A 80 -9.36 8.96 -9.83
C PHE A 80 -9.27 10.32 -10.55
N LYS A 81 -8.39 11.22 -10.10
CA LYS A 81 -8.11 12.51 -10.77
C LYS A 81 -7.30 12.37 -12.07
N ARG A 82 -6.87 11.15 -12.43
CA ARG A 82 -6.10 10.83 -13.64
C ARG A 82 -4.80 11.62 -13.76
N ARG A 83 -4.11 11.89 -12.65
CA ARG A 83 -2.84 12.62 -12.66
C ARG A 83 -1.75 11.82 -13.39
N ARG A 84 -0.94 12.52 -14.19
CA ARG A 84 0.21 11.96 -14.93
C ARG A 84 1.31 11.43 -14.00
N SER A 85 1.33 11.88 -12.75
CA SER A 85 2.25 11.38 -11.72
C SER A 85 1.89 9.98 -11.19
N VAL A 86 0.65 9.51 -11.40
CA VAL A 86 0.13 8.25 -10.83
C VAL A 86 0.97 7.03 -11.24
N PRO A 87 1.29 6.77 -12.52
CA PRO A 87 2.04 5.57 -12.89
C PRO A 87 3.40 5.48 -12.19
N LYS A 88 4.10 6.60 -12.00
CA LYS A 88 5.38 6.64 -11.29
C LYS A 88 5.21 6.37 -9.80
N HIS A 89 4.27 7.06 -9.15
CA HIS A 89 4.03 6.92 -7.72
C HIS A 89 3.46 5.54 -7.37
N TYR A 90 2.67 4.94 -8.26
CA TYR A 90 2.16 3.58 -8.12
C TYR A 90 3.30 2.56 -8.10
N ILE A 91 4.27 2.68 -9.01
CA ILE A 91 5.45 1.80 -9.03
C ILE A 91 6.27 1.97 -7.74
N ILE A 92 6.50 3.21 -7.31
CA ILE A 92 7.20 3.49 -6.05
C ILE A 92 6.44 2.88 -4.86
N TRP A 93 5.12 3.04 -4.83
CA TRP A 93 4.26 2.48 -3.80
C TRP A 93 4.35 0.94 -3.76
N LEU A 94 4.29 0.26 -4.91
CA LEU A 94 4.49 -1.19 -4.98
C LEU A 94 5.85 -1.62 -4.45
N LEU A 95 6.92 -0.90 -4.79
CA LEU A 95 8.27 -1.19 -4.28
C LEU A 95 8.35 -1.00 -2.76
N VAL A 96 7.71 0.03 -2.21
CA VAL A 96 7.60 0.23 -0.76
C VAL A 96 6.86 -0.95 -0.12
N CYS A 97 5.74 -1.39 -0.69
CA CYS A 97 5.01 -2.57 -0.20
C CYS A 97 5.89 -3.84 -0.20
N VAL A 98 6.63 -4.10 -1.29
CA VAL A 98 7.55 -5.24 -1.38
C VAL A 98 8.64 -5.14 -0.31
N LEU A 99 9.24 -3.96 -0.13
CA LEU A 99 10.29 -3.76 0.87
C LEU A 99 9.79 -3.97 2.30
N LEU A 100 8.58 -3.51 2.59
CA LEU A 100 7.92 -3.75 3.88
C LEU A 100 7.61 -5.23 4.11
N SER A 101 7.18 -5.95 3.07
CA SER A 101 6.92 -7.39 3.14
C SER A 101 8.21 -8.19 3.33
N VAL A 102 9.31 -7.81 2.68
CA VAL A 102 10.63 -8.43 2.91
C VAL A 102 11.10 -8.17 4.34
N LYS A 103 10.91 -6.95 4.86
CA LYS A 103 11.21 -6.63 6.27
C LYS A 103 10.35 -7.48 7.23
N ALA A 104 9.06 -7.64 6.94
CA ALA A 104 8.18 -8.47 7.76
C ALA A 104 8.61 -9.94 7.71
N PHE A 105 8.93 -10.46 6.52
CA PHE A 105 9.44 -11.82 6.34
C PHE A 105 10.72 -12.08 7.13
N ALA A 106 11.68 -11.15 7.11
CA ALA A 106 12.99 -11.34 7.75
C ALA A 106 12.99 -11.16 9.28
N PHE A 107 12.05 -10.38 9.84
CA PHE A 107 12.13 -9.92 11.23
C PHE A 107 10.87 -10.16 12.07
N ALA A 108 9.77 -10.66 11.48
CA ALA A 108 8.56 -10.94 12.24
C ALA A 108 8.61 -12.35 12.88
N PRO A 109 8.19 -12.51 14.14
CA PRO A 109 8.13 -13.80 14.80
C PRO A 109 6.89 -14.58 14.34
N VAL A 110 6.91 -15.04 13.08
CA VAL A 110 5.78 -15.69 12.40
C VAL A 110 6.29 -16.95 11.72
N THR A 111 5.41 -17.96 11.56
CA THR A 111 5.77 -19.19 10.83
C THR A 111 6.13 -18.90 9.37
N ASP A 112 7.12 -19.62 8.84
CA ASP A 112 7.64 -19.44 7.48
C ASP A 112 6.54 -19.50 6.41
N GLU A 113 5.55 -20.37 6.60
CA GLU A 113 4.41 -20.49 5.68
C GLU A 113 3.57 -19.20 5.60
N LEU A 114 3.30 -18.58 6.75
CA LEU A 114 2.51 -17.35 6.80
C LEU A 114 3.33 -16.16 6.29
N ALA A 115 4.63 -16.13 6.59
CA ALA A 115 5.55 -15.13 6.08
C ALA A 115 5.65 -15.18 4.54
N LEU A 116 5.75 -16.38 3.95
CA LEU A 116 5.74 -16.58 2.50
C LEU A 116 4.43 -16.13 1.85
N ARG A 117 3.28 -16.47 2.44
CA ARG A 117 1.96 -16.02 1.95
C ARG A 117 1.85 -14.50 1.93
N GLN A 118 2.33 -13.82 2.97
CA GLN A 118 2.33 -12.36 3.06
C GLN A 118 3.27 -11.70 2.05
N LEU A 119 4.38 -12.35 1.70
CA LEU A 119 5.34 -11.86 0.71
C LEU A 119 4.87 -12.09 -0.74
N LEU A 120 4.18 -13.20 -1.00
CA LEU A 120 3.75 -13.60 -2.35
C LEU A 120 2.83 -12.57 -3.00
N PHE A 121 1.82 -12.06 -2.29
CA PHE A 121 0.84 -11.14 -2.90
C PHE A 121 1.45 -9.80 -3.35
N PRO A 122 2.26 -9.09 -2.52
CA PRO A 122 2.94 -7.87 -2.93
C PRO A 122 3.93 -8.10 -4.07
N LEU A 123 4.61 -9.25 -4.09
CA LEU A 123 5.59 -9.59 -5.11
C LEU A 123 4.89 -9.91 -6.46
N LEU A 124 3.80 -10.66 -6.44
CA LEU A 124 2.96 -10.89 -7.62
C LEU A 124 2.34 -9.60 -8.15
N ALA A 125 1.81 -8.75 -7.26
CA ALA A 125 1.26 -7.45 -7.63
C ALA A 125 2.33 -6.58 -8.30
N ALA A 126 3.54 -6.52 -7.73
CA ALA A 126 4.67 -5.81 -8.34
C ALA A 126 5.06 -6.40 -9.71
N ALA A 127 5.22 -7.72 -9.80
CA ALA A 127 5.64 -8.42 -11.01
C ALA A 127 4.66 -8.23 -12.18
N LEU A 128 3.35 -8.16 -11.91
CA LEU A 128 2.32 -7.97 -12.93
C LEU A 128 2.07 -6.49 -13.26
N MET A 129 1.98 -5.64 -12.24
CA MET A 129 1.55 -4.25 -12.41
C MET A 129 2.67 -3.35 -12.93
N VAL A 130 3.92 -3.53 -12.50
CA VAL A 130 5.06 -2.71 -12.97
C VAL A 130 5.23 -2.76 -14.50
N PRO A 131 5.30 -3.94 -15.16
CA PRO A 131 5.42 -3.99 -16.61
C PRO A 131 4.18 -3.44 -17.32
N TYR A 132 2.99 -3.64 -16.76
CA TYR A 132 1.75 -3.07 -17.28
C TYR A 132 1.81 -1.53 -17.30
N PHE A 133 2.18 -0.89 -16.19
CA PHE A 133 2.29 0.57 -16.11
C PHE A 133 3.41 1.14 -17.01
N LYS A 134 4.51 0.42 -17.22
CA LYS A 134 5.62 0.88 -18.08
C LYS A 134 5.31 0.74 -19.58
N ARG A 135 4.68 -0.37 -19.99
CA ARG A 135 4.52 -0.74 -21.42
C ARG A 135 3.15 -0.36 -22.01
N SER A 136 2.11 -0.23 -21.19
CA SER A 136 0.75 0.00 -21.68
C SER A 136 0.54 1.40 -22.28
N SER A 137 0.20 1.44 -23.57
CA SER A 137 -0.21 2.67 -24.26
C SER A 137 -1.51 3.24 -23.70
N ARG A 138 -2.40 2.41 -23.13
CA ARG A 138 -3.65 2.85 -22.49
C ARG A 138 -3.37 3.68 -21.23
N VAL A 139 -2.49 3.19 -20.33
CA VAL A 139 -2.08 3.93 -19.12
C VAL A 139 -1.58 5.34 -19.48
N LYS A 140 -0.73 5.44 -20.51
CA LYS A 140 -0.17 6.72 -20.97
C LYS A 140 -1.23 7.67 -21.55
N ARG A 141 -2.31 7.14 -22.13
CA ARG A 141 -3.44 7.92 -22.68
C ARG A 141 -4.48 8.29 -21.62
N THR A 142 -4.61 7.54 -20.53
CA THR A 142 -5.57 7.81 -19.45
C THR A 142 -5.04 8.83 -18.45
N PHE A 143 -3.76 8.74 -18.05
CA PHE A 143 -3.15 9.62 -17.05
C PHE A 143 -2.47 10.83 -17.68
N VAL A 144 -3.27 11.77 -18.19
CA VAL A 144 -2.79 12.96 -18.91
C VAL A 144 -2.93 14.27 -18.13
N ASN A 145 -3.70 14.28 -17.04
CA ASN A 145 -3.90 15.50 -16.24
C ASN A 145 -2.63 15.85 -15.45
N PRO A 146 -2.23 17.13 -15.37
CA PRO A 146 -1.11 17.56 -14.55
C PRO A 146 -1.34 17.32 -13.04
#